data_AF-A0A1J1CFQ0-F1
#
_entry.id   AF-A0A1J1CFQ0-F1
#
_cell.length_a   1.000
_cell.length_b   1.000
_cell.length_c   1.000
_cell.angle_alpha   90.00
_cell.angle_beta   90.00
_cell.angle_gamma   90.00
#
_symmetry.space_group_name_H-M   'P 1'
#
loop_
_entity.id
_entity.type
_entity.pdbx_description
1 polymer ?
#
loop_
_entity_poly.entity_id
_entity_poly.type
_entity_poly.pdbx_seq_one_letter_code
_entity_poly.pdbx_strand_id
1 'polypeptide(L)'
;MLDQVRAGLRLKHYSYRTEQAYIHWIKRFIFFHNKRHPLEMGKQEINEFLTHLAVNEKVAASTQNQALCAIVFLYKHILNIDLGDIGEIYWSKKPQKLPVVFTHNEAKAVLEKLNGATWLMAMLLYGAGLRLNECLQLRVKDIDFEYKQITV
;
A
#
# COMPACT_ATOMS: atom_id res chain seq x y z
N MET A 1 -12.02 19.44 -0.47
CA MET A 1 -12.02 18.21 0.36
C MET A 1 -10.81 17.31 0.07
N LEU A 2 -10.61 16.77 -1.14
CA LEU A 2 -9.49 15.85 -1.41
C LEU A 2 -8.10 16.48 -1.22
N ASP A 3 -7.96 17.79 -1.47
CA ASP A 3 -6.68 18.48 -1.23
C ASP A 3 -6.37 18.65 0.27
N GLN A 4 -7.39 18.76 1.12
CA GLN A 4 -7.21 18.74 2.58
C GLN A 4 -6.73 17.36 3.04
N VAL A 5 -7.25 16.28 2.45
CA VAL A 5 -6.77 14.91 2.71
C VAL A 5 -5.29 14.78 2.33
N ARG A 6 -4.89 15.26 1.15
CA ARG A 6 -3.49 15.28 0.70
C ARG A 6 -2.60 16.04 1.69
N ALA A 7 -3.01 17.25 2.05
CA ALA A 7 -2.26 18.08 2.99
C ALA A 7 -2.12 17.39 4.36
N GLY A 8 -3.20 16.80 4.89
CA GLY A 8 -3.18 16.06 6.15
C GLY A 8 -2.29 14.82 6.12
N LEU A 9 -2.27 14.08 5.01
CA LEU A 9 -1.40 12.91 4.84
C LEU A 9 0.07 13.30 4.77
N ARG A 10 0.39 14.37 4.04
CA ARG A 10 1.76 14.89 3.92
C ARG A 10 2.28 15.47 5.23
N LEU A 11 1.43 16.19 5.97
CA LEU A 11 1.78 16.73 7.29
C LEU A 11 2.12 15.62 8.29
N LYS A 12 1.48 14.46 8.16
CA LYS A 12 1.77 13.26 8.96
C LYS A 12 2.87 12.37 8.37
N HIS A 13 3.61 12.85 7.37
CA HIS A 13 4.71 12.15 6.72
C HIS A 13 4.36 10.77 6.15
N TYR A 14 3.10 10.57 5.72
CA TYR A 14 2.74 9.34 5.01
C TYR A 14 3.44 9.27 3.66
N SER A 15 3.77 8.05 3.23
CA SER A 15 4.34 7.83 1.90
C SER A 15 3.38 8.28 0.80
N TYR A 16 3.93 8.73 -0.33
CA TYR A 16 3.13 9.10 -1.51
C TYR A 16 2.23 7.95 -1.99
N ARG A 17 2.69 6.69 -1.84
CA ARG A 17 1.89 5.51 -2.19
C ARG A 17 0.67 5.36 -1.28
N THR A 18 0.82 5.67 0.01
CA THR A 18 -0.30 5.71 0.96
C THR A 18 -1.26 6.85 0.62
N GLU A 19 -0.74 8.03 0.26
CA GLU A 19 -1.56 9.16 -0.21
C GLU A 19 -2.45 8.74 -1.38
N GLN A 20 -1.88 8.12 -2.41
CA GLN A 20 -2.63 7.66 -3.58
C GLN A 20 -3.69 6.61 -3.21
N ALA A 21 -3.34 5.63 -2.38
CA ALA A 21 -4.27 4.60 -1.95
C ALA A 21 -5.44 5.21 -1.15
N TYR A 22 -5.18 6.14 -0.24
CA TYR A 22 -6.22 6.75 0.59
C TYR A 22 -7.16 7.60 -0.24
N ILE A 23 -6.63 8.43 -1.14
CA ILE A 23 -7.44 9.24 -2.06
C ILE A 23 -8.30 8.36 -2.95
N HIS A 24 -7.74 7.27 -3.45
CA HIS A 24 -8.49 6.30 -4.26
C HIS A 24 -9.69 5.75 -3.48
N TRP A 25 -9.47 5.24 -2.26
CA TRP A 25 -10.55 4.68 -1.44
C TRP A 25 -11.60 5.72 -1.03
N ILE A 26 -11.18 6.92 -0.65
CA ILE A 26 -12.09 8.02 -0.30
C ILE A 26 -12.96 8.40 -1.51
N LYS A 27 -12.37 8.50 -2.70
CA LYS A 27 -13.14 8.74 -3.93
C LYS A 27 -14.15 7.64 -4.18
N ARG A 28 -13.74 6.37 -4.10
CA ARG A 28 -14.64 5.23 -4.31
C ARG A 28 -15.81 5.22 -3.33
N PHE A 29 -15.55 5.52 -2.05
CA PHE A 29 -16.58 5.67 -1.03
C PHE A 29 -17.59 6.77 -1.38
N ILE A 30 -17.11 7.95 -1.77
CA ILE A 30 -17.97 9.08 -2.17
C ILE A 30 -18.79 8.74 -3.42
N PHE A 31 -18.19 8.09 -4.42
CA PHE A 31 -18.89 7.70 -5.64
C PHE A 31 -19.94 6.62 -5.41
N PHE A 32 -19.66 5.65 -4.53
CA PHE A 32 -20.62 4.62 -4.14
C PHE A 32 -21.89 5.22 -3.53
N HIS A 33 -21.74 6.28 -2.74
CA HIS A 33 -22.85 7.03 -2.14
C HIS A 33 -23.33 8.21 -2.99
N ASN A 34 -23.25 8.10 -4.32
CA ASN A 34 -23.78 9.09 -5.27
C ASN A 34 -23.25 10.53 -5.06
N LYS A 35 -21.98 10.67 -4.68
CA LYS A 35 -21.33 11.96 -4.38
C LYS A 35 -21.93 12.72 -3.19
N ARG A 36 -22.64 12.03 -2.29
CA ARG A 36 -23.04 12.62 -0.99
C ARG A 36 -21.81 13.08 -0.22
N HIS A 37 -21.95 14.19 0.51
CA HIS A 37 -20.84 14.73 1.27
C HIS A 37 -20.57 13.85 2.50
N PRO A 38 -19.32 13.47 2.82
CA PRO A 38 -19.05 12.60 3.98
C PRO A 38 -19.45 13.14 5.35
N LEU A 39 -19.77 14.43 5.46
CA LEU A 39 -20.39 14.98 6.68
C LEU A 39 -21.85 14.51 6.89
N GLU A 40 -22.53 14.13 5.82
CA GLU A 40 -23.92 13.64 5.82
C GLU A 40 -23.98 12.11 5.93
N MET A 41 -22.84 11.46 6.12
CA MET A 41 -22.68 10.01 6.13
C MET A 41 -21.96 9.59 7.41
N GLY A 42 -22.32 8.44 7.96
CA GLY A 42 -21.76 7.93 9.20
C GLY A 42 -21.42 6.45 9.13
N LYS A 43 -21.52 5.77 10.27
CA LYS A 43 -21.19 4.35 10.39
C LYS A 43 -21.95 3.46 9.42
N GLN A 44 -23.22 3.77 9.18
CA GLN A 44 -24.08 2.96 8.33
C GLN A 44 -23.54 2.93 6.90
N GLU A 45 -23.27 4.10 6.31
CA GLU A 45 -22.72 4.22 4.97
C GLU A 45 -21.34 3.59 4.84
N ILE A 46 -20.52 3.66 5.89
CA ILE A 46 -19.21 3.01 5.93
C ILE A 46 -19.39 1.48 5.88
N ASN A 47 -20.27 0.93 6.70
CA ASN A 47 -20.55 -0.52 6.73
C ASN A 47 -21.17 -1.02 5.43
N GLU A 48 -22.09 -0.28 4.83
CA GLU A 48 -22.66 -0.59 3.53
C GLU A 48 -21.58 -0.66 2.44
N PHE A 49 -20.68 0.33 2.41
CA PHE A 49 -19.58 0.34 1.45
C PHE A 49 -18.61 -0.83 1.65
N LEU A 50 -18.20 -1.10 2.90
CA LEU A 50 -17.30 -2.21 3.20
C LEU A 50 -17.95 -3.57 2.93
N THR A 51 -19.26 -3.70 3.11
CA THR A 51 -20.03 -4.90 2.77
C THR A 51 -20.09 -5.10 1.27
N HIS A 52 -20.35 -4.04 0.50
CA HIS A 52 -20.31 -4.08 -0.96
C HIS A 52 -18.93 -4.54 -1.48
N LEU A 53 -17.85 -4.02 -0.89
CA LEU A 53 -16.49 -4.45 -1.25
C LEU A 53 -16.28 -5.95 -0.99
N ALA A 54 -16.76 -6.47 0.14
CA ALA A 54 -16.57 -7.87 0.52
C ALA A 54 -17.46 -8.84 -0.29
N VAL A 55 -18.74 -8.49 -0.51
CA VAL A 55 -19.73 -9.40 -1.09
C VAL A 55 -19.80 -9.27 -2.61
N ASN A 56 -19.90 -8.04 -3.13
CA ASN A 56 -20.10 -7.79 -4.55
C ASN A 56 -18.76 -7.79 -5.31
N GLU A 57 -17.76 -7.08 -4.79
CA GLU A 57 -16.43 -7.01 -5.43
C GLU A 57 -15.48 -8.13 -5.00
N LYS A 58 -15.85 -8.89 -3.96
CA LYS A 58 -15.05 -10.03 -3.44
C LYS A 58 -13.59 -9.65 -3.19
N VAL A 59 -13.37 -8.43 -2.69
CA VAL A 59 -12.00 -7.96 -2.45
C VAL A 59 -11.34 -8.78 -1.35
N ALA A 60 -10.02 -8.97 -1.47
CA ALA A 60 -9.25 -9.53 -0.37
C ALA A 60 -9.38 -8.65 0.87
N ALA A 61 -9.42 -9.25 2.03
CA ALA A 61 -9.71 -8.48 3.24
C ALA A 61 -8.57 -7.52 3.67
N SER A 62 -7.32 -7.74 3.21
CA SER A 62 -6.28 -6.71 3.33
C SER A 62 -6.61 -5.44 2.55
N THR A 63 -7.32 -5.57 1.43
CA THR A 63 -7.79 -4.47 0.60
C THR A 63 -8.95 -3.75 1.30
N GLN A 64 -9.89 -4.50 1.89
CA GLN A 64 -10.97 -3.93 2.71
C GLN A 64 -10.42 -3.13 3.91
N ASN A 65 -9.42 -3.67 4.61
CA ASN A 65 -8.75 -2.96 5.71
C ASN A 65 -8.09 -1.66 5.24
N GLN A 66 -7.48 -1.65 4.05
CA GLN A 66 -6.91 -0.42 3.49
C GLN A 66 -7.98 0.63 3.19
N ALA A 67 -9.15 0.20 2.68
CA ALA A 67 -10.28 1.08 2.44
C ALA A 67 -10.83 1.67 3.76
N LEU A 68 -11.01 0.82 4.77
CA LEU A 68 -11.43 1.25 6.10
C LEU A 68 -10.45 2.26 6.71
N CYS A 69 -9.15 1.98 6.71
CA CYS A 69 -8.13 2.90 7.23
C CYS A 69 -8.17 4.27 6.54
N ALA A 70 -8.42 4.30 5.22
CA ALA A 70 -8.55 5.56 4.47
C ALA A 70 -9.80 6.36 4.89
N ILE A 71 -10.92 5.68 5.09
CA ILE A 71 -12.18 6.30 5.53
C ILE A 71 -12.05 6.79 6.98
N VAL A 72 -11.53 5.98 7.89
CA VAL A 72 -11.29 6.39 9.28
C VAL A 72 -10.35 7.59 9.35
N PHE A 73 -9.31 7.62 8.52
CA PHE A 73 -8.42 8.77 8.42
C PHE A 73 -9.18 10.04 8.00
N LEU A 74 -10.07 9.93 7.01
CA LEU A 74 -10.88 11.06 6.55
C LEU A 74 -11.74 11.62 7.71
N TYR A 75 -12.50 10.76 8.39
CA TYR A 75 -13.39 11.20 9.46
C TYR A 75 -12.63 11.75 10.66
N LYS A 76 -11.61 11.02 11.13
CA LYS A 76 -10.86 11.39 12.34
C LYS A 76 -9.97 12.61 12.16
N HIS A 77 -9.25 12.71 11.04
CA HIS A 77 -8.20 13.72 10.87
C HIS A 77 -8.58 14.88 9.98
N ILE A 78 -9.58 14.74 9.11
CA ILE A 78 -9.98 15.82 8.19
C ILE A 78 -11.32 16.42 8.62
N LEU A 79 -12.30 15.58 8.96
CA LEU A 79 -13.62 16.05 9.40
C LEU A 79 -13.71 16.25 10.92
N ASN A 80 -12.72 15.75 11.67
CA ASN A 80 -12.68 15.79 13.13
C ASN A 80 -13.94 15.19 13.79
N ILE A 81 -14.52 14.17 13.14
CA ILE A 81 -15.66 13.42 13.63
C ILE A 81 -15.14 12.14 14.26
N ASP A 82 -15.44 11.96 15.54
CA ASP A 82 -15.21 10.68 16.19
C ASP A 82 -16.31 9.71 15.77
N LEU A 83 -15.93 8.74 14.94
CA LEU A 83 -16.81 7.64 14.58
C LEU A 83 -16.99 6.69 15.77
N GLY A 84 -16.28 6.82 16.89
CA GLY A 84 -16.34 5.87 18.00
C GLY A 84 -16.02 4.45 17.52
N ASP A 85 -16.62 3.43 18.14
CA ASP A 85 -16.39 2.05 17.75
C ASP A 85 -17.16 1.72 16.45
N ILE A 86 -16.44 1.38 15.38
CA ILE A 86 -17.01 1.08 14.05
C ILE A 86 -17.45 -0.40 13.97
N GLY A 87 -17.58 -1.04 15.14
CA GLY A 87 -17.95 -2.45 15.29
C GLY A 87 -16.76 -3.39 15.17
N GLU A 88 -17.04 -4.69 15.26
CA GLU A 88 -16.06 -5.75 15.02
C GLU A 88 -15.57 -5.70 13.57
N ILE A 89 -14.59 -4.84 13.31
CA ILE A 89 -13.78 -4.91 12.12
C ILE A 89 -13.10 -6.27 12.18
N TYR A 90 -13.64 -7.24 11.46
CA TYR A 90 -13.00 -8.53 11.29
C TYR A 90 -11.70 -8.30 10.52
N TRP A 91 -10.63 -8.02 11.28
CA TRP A 91 -9.28 -7.98 10.76
C TRP A 91 -8.98 -9.35 10.19
N SER A 92 -9.18 -9.50 8.89
CA SER A 92 -8.88 -10.76 8.26
C SER A 92 -7.40 -11.04 8.41
N LYS A 93 -7.13 -12.21 8.99
CA LYS A 93 -5.78 -12.73 9.10
C LYS A 93 -5.25 -12.87 7.69
N LYS A 94 -4.18 -12.14 7.36
CA LYS A 94 -3.45 -12.33 6.11
C LYS A 94 -3.10 -13.82 6.01
N PRO A 95 -3.56 -14.55 4.97
CA PRO A 95 -3.03 -15.88 4.73
C PRO A 95 -1.52 -15.72 4.51
N GLN A 96 -0.70 -16.39 5.32
CA GLN A 96 0.74 -16.44 5.08
C GLN A 96 0.94 -17.20 3.77
N LYS A 97 1.26 -16.48 2.70
CA LYS A 97 1.74 -17.12 1.48
C LYS A 97 3.11 -17.70 1.81
N LEU A 98 3.26 -19.01 1.66
CA LEU A 98 4.58 -19.62 1.69
C LEU A 98 5.43 -18.93 0.61
N PRO A 99 6.62 -18.41 0.96
CA PRO A 99 7.49 -17.78 -0.01
C PRO A 99 7.89 -18.84 -1.04
N VAL A 100 7.45 -18.66 -2.28
CA VAL A 100 7.92 -19.46 -3.41
C VAL A 100 9.26 -18.88 -3.82
N VAL A 101 10.34 -19.58 -3.48
CA VAL A 101 11.71 -19.18 -3.79
C VAL A 101 12.20 -19.94 -5.02
N PHE A 102 12.97 -19.26 -5.87
CA PHE A 102 13.69 -19.94 -6.93
C PHE A 102 14.81 -20.81 -6.34
N THR A 103 15.03 -21.96 -6.98
CA THR A 103 16.29 -22.69 -6.85
C THR A 103 17.43 -21.88 -7.48
N HIS A 104 18.67 -22.20 -7.10
CA HIS A 104 19.85 -21.55 -7.69
C HIS A 104 19.87 -21.65 -9.23
N ASN A 105 19.49 -22.81 -9.78
CA ASN A 105 19.46 -23.03 -11.23
C ASN A 105 18.38 -22.20 -11.93
N GLU A 106 17.19 -22.08 -11.34
CA GLU A 106 16.11 -21.24 -11.89
C GLU A 106 16.51 -19.77 -11.86
N ALA A 107 17.05 -19.29 -10.74
CA ALA A 107 17.53 -17.90 -10.64
C ALA A 107 18.60 -17.60 -11.70
N LYS A 108 19.56 -18.51 -11.87
CA LYS A 108 20.60 -18.39 -12.91
C LYS A 108 20.00 -18.36 -14.31
N ALA A 109 19.06 -19.24 -14.63
CA ALA A 109 18.41 -19.29 -15.93
C ALA A 109 17.65 -17.98 -16.26
N VAL A 110 17.03 -17.34 -15.25
CA VAL A 110 16.43 -16.01 -15.44
C VAL A 110 17.50 -14.95 -15.70
N LEU A 111 18.56 -14.92 -14.89
CA LEU A 111 19.64 -13.93 -15.01
C LEU A 111 20.33 -14.01 -16.38
N GLU A 112 20.53 -15.20 -16.94
CA GLU A 112 21.13 -15.41 -18.26
C GLU A 112 20.30 -14.83 -19.43
N LYS A 113 19.02 -14.51 -19.20
CA LYS A 113 18.14 -13.89 -20.21
C LYS A 113 18.02 -12.38 -20.09
N LEU A 114 18.58 -11.78 -19.03
CA LEU A 114 18.56 -10.34 -18.81
C LEU A 114 19.83 -9.69 -19.37
N ASN A 115 19.73 -8.43 -19.79
CA ASN A 115 20.86 -7.67 -20.33
C ASN A 115 20.89 -6.23 -19.80
N GLY A 116 22.07 -5.61 -19.80
CA GLY A 116 22.24 -4.20 -19.43
C GLY A 116 21.85 -3.89 -17.99
N ALA A 117 21.12 -2.78 -17.79
CA ALA A 117 20.75 -2.30 -16.45
C ALA A 117 19.83 -3.27 -15.69
N THR A 118 18.90 -3.94 -16.37
CA THR A 118 17.98 -4.89 -15.71
C THR A 118 18.70 -6.13 -15.21
N TRP A 119 19.73 -6.57 -15.92
CA TRP A 119 20.63 -7.65 -15.47
C TRP A 119 21.37 -7.26 -14.19
N LEU A 120 21.99 -6.06 -14.17
CA LEU A 120 22.72 -5.57 -13.01
C LEU A 120 21.79 -5.44 -11.79
N MET A 121 20.60 -4.87 -11.97
CA MET A 121 19.61 -4.75 -10.90
C MET A 121 19.17 -6.12 -10.39
N ALA A 122 18.88 -7.07 -11.27
CA ALA A 122 18.49 -8.43 -10.86
C ALA A 122 19.62 -9.14 -10.10
N MET A 123 20.88 -8.97 -10.52
CA MET A 123 22.05 -9.46 -9.79
C MET A 123 22.18 -8.84 -8.40
N LEU A 124 21.95 -7.54 -8.25
CA LEU A 124 22.00 -6.86 -6.94
C LEU A 124 20.86 -7.33 -6.01
N LEU A 125 19.64 -7.46 -6.54
CA LEU A 125 18.49 -7.98 -5.79
C LEU A 125 18.76 -9.42 -5.31
N TYR A 126 19.28 -10.28 -6.18
CA TYR A 126 19.57 -11.68 -5.85
C TYR A 126 20.79 -11.83 -4.94
N GLY A 127 21.88 -11.14 -5.24
CA GLY A 127 23.17 -11.30 -4.57
C GLY A 127 23.27 -10.60 -3.21
N ALA A 128 22.67 -9.42 -3.07
CA ALA A 128 22.67 -8.65 -1.82
C ALA A 128 21.31 -8.71 -1.08
N GLY A 129 20.31 -9.40 -1.63
CA GLY A 129 19.00 -9.56 -0.98
C GLY A 129 18.20 -8.26 -0.88
N LEU A 130 18.51 -7.28 -1.71
CA LEU A 130 17.86 -5.97 -1.69
C LEU A 130 16.38 -6.08 -2.05
N ARG A 131 15.54 -5.23 -1.44
CA ARG A 131 14.18 -5.02 -1.92
C ARG A 131 14.22 -4.20 -3.20
N LEU A 132 13.19 -4.35 -4.04
CA LEU A 132 13.09 -3.63 -5.31
C LEU A 132 13.31 -2.11 -5.17
N ASN A 133 12.68 -1.48 -4.17
CA ASN A 133 12.81 -0.05 -3.95
C ASN A 133 14.19 0.35 -3.42
N GLU A 134 14.84 -0.49 -2.60
CA GLU A 134 16.21 -0.24 -2.13
C GLU A 134 17.16 -0.22 -3.33
N CYS A 135 17.06 -1.23 -4.21
CA CYS A 135 17.86 -1.28 -5.44
C CYS A 135 17.60 -0.10 -6.39
N LEU A 136 16.34 0.33 -6.53
CA LEU A 136 15.95 1.45 -7.41
C LEU A 136 16.39 2.82 -6.87
N GLN A 137 16.65 2.94 -5.57
CA GLN A 137 17.01 4.18 -4.91
C GLN A 137 18.50 4.27 -4.54
N LEU A 138 19.29 3.25 -4.88
CA LEU A 138 20.74 3.22 -4.69
C LEU A 138 21.41 4.43 -5.32
N ARG A 139 22.34 5.03 -4.58
CA ARG A 139 23.22 6.11 -5.02
C ARG A 139 24.64 5.62 -5.12
N VAL A 140 25.47 6.30 -5.92
CA VAL A 140 26.89 5.95 -6.10
C VAL A 140 27.64 5.84 -4.77
N LYS A 141 27.33 6.73 -3.81
CA LYS A 141 27.93 6.75 -2.47
C LYS A 141 27.55 5.56 -1.57
N ASP A 142 26.50 4.83 -1.93
CA ASP A 142 25.97 3.72 -1.13
C ASP A 142 26.73 2.42 -1.41
N ILE A 143 27.59 2.41 -2.44
CA ILE A 143 28.40 1.25 -2.86
C ILE A 143 29.82 1.44 -2.35
N ASP A 144 30.25 0.54 -1.46
CA ASP A 144 31.62 0.46 -1.00
C ASP A 144 32.33 -0.72 -1.67
N PHE A 145 33.23 -0.41 -2.60
CA PHE A 145 33.98 -1.41 -3.34
C PHE A 145 35.13 -2.05 -2.53
N GLU A 146 35.66 -1.37 -1.51
CA GLU A 146 36.75 -1.88 -0.69
C GLU A 146 36.23 -2.95 0.28
N TYR A 147 35.14 -2.62 0.98
CA TYR A 147 34.49 -3.55 1.91
C TYR A 147 33.50 -4.51 1.23
N LYS A 148 33.23 -4.32 -0.07
CA LYS A 148 32.26 -5.09 -0.86
C LYS A 148 30.87 -5.08 -0.22
N GLN A 149 30.43 -3.89 0.19
CA GLN A 149 29.19 -3.69 0.92
C GLN A 149 28.31 -2.65 0.23
N ILE A 150 27.00 -2.79 0.45
CA ILE A 150 26.00 -1.86 -0.03
C ILE A 150 25.24 -1.35 1.20
N THR A 151 25.17 -0.04 1.35
CA THR A 151 24.43 0.62 2.43
C THR A 151 23.06 1.04 1.91
N VAL A 152 21.97 0.55 2.50
CA VAL A 152 20.58 0.82 2.08
C VAL A 152 19.72 1.43 3.17
#